data_AF-A0A246JRU3-F1
#
_entry.id   AF-A0A246JRU3-F1
#
_cell.length_a   1.000
_cell.length_b   1.000
_cell.length_c   1.000
_cell.angle_alpha   90.00
_cell.angle_beta   90.00
_cell.angle_gamma   90.00
#
_symmetry.space_group_name_H-M   'P 1'
#
loop_
_entity.id
_entity.type
_entity.pdbx_description
1 polymer ?
#
loop_
_entity_poly.entity_id
_entity_poly.type
_entity_poly.pdbx_seq_one_letter_code
_entity_poly.pdbx_strand_id
1 'polypeptide(L)'
;MSEPNKIEGDNLSNRGRGRPKGSVNKVTAEAKNVIAEAAAALGGKDRLVAWAKEAPENEKAFWSTVYPKLLPLQVTGEGGGAFKAITEIRLVSG
;
A
#
# COMPACT_ATOMS: atom_id res chain seq x y z
N MET A 1 24.53 53.77 20.29
CA MET A 1 24.98 52.39 20.55
C MET A 1 23.84 51.51 20.10
N SER A 2 23.90 51.02 18.86
CA SER A 2 22.80 50.32 18.20
C SER A 2 23.06 48.81 18.33
N GLU A 3 22.19 48.10 19.03
CA GLU A 3 22.30 46.64 19.19
C GLU A 3 22.17 45.94 17.83
N PRO A 4 23.05 44.97 17.50
CA PRO A 4 22.89 44.18 16.29
C PRO A 4 21.76 43.15 16.49
N ASN A 5 20.85 43.13 15.53
CA ASN A 5 19.67 42.26 15.50
C ASN A 5 20.12 40.80 15.38
N LYS A 6 19.82 39.97 16.39
CA LYS A 6 20.35 38.61 16.60
C LYS A 6 19.70 37.53 15.72
N ILE A 7 19.44 37.82 14.45
CA ILE A 7 18.78 36.90 13.52
C ILE A 7 19.58 36.77 12.21
N GLU A 8 20.87 36.52 12.33
CA GLU A 8 21.69 36.13 11.18
C GLU A 8 21.37 34.69 10.77
N GLY A 9 20.60 34.57 9.68
CA GLY A 9 21.12 33.98 8.46
C GLY A 9 20.92 32.49 8.17
N ASP A 10 20.76 31.60 9.16
CA ASP A 10 20.88 30.14 8.83
C ASP A 10 19.57 29.34 8.88
N ASN A 11 18.58 29.79 9.66
CA ASN A 11 17.29 29.08 9.83
C ASN A 11 16.13 29.68 9.01
N LEU A 12 16.42 30.58 8.06
CA LEU A 12 15.43 31.27 7.22
C LEU A 12 15.00 30.44 6.00
N SER A 13 15.83 29.50 5.52
CA SER A 13 15.59 28.74 4.28
C SER A 13 14.47 27.68 4.38
N ASN A 14 14.00 27.39 5.60
CA ASN A 14 12.96 26.38 5.86
C ASN A 14 11.64 26.96 6.38
N ARG A 15 11.50 28.28 6.55
CA ARG A 15 10.22 28.89 6.93
C ARG A 15 9.20 28.72 5.79
N GLY A 16 8.10 28.02 6.07
CA GLY A 16 7.00 27.83 5.12
C GLY A 16 7.04 26.53 4.31
N ARG A 17 8.10 25.71 4.43
CA ARG A 17 8.09 24.34 3.89
C ARG A 17 7.24 23.47 4.82
N GLY A 18 5.93 23.47 4.57
CA GLY A 18 5.03 22.48 5.13
C GLY A 18 5.56 21.07 4.86
N ARG A 19 5.12 20.10 5.65
CA ARG A 19 5.52 18.70 5.52
C ARG A 19 5.38 18.27 4.04
N PRO A 20 6.44 17.75 3.39
CA PRO A 20 6.38 17.40 1.96
C PRO A 20 5.16 16.54 1.64
N LYS A 21 4.45 16.86 0.55
CA LYS A 21 3.29 16.09 0.09
C LYS A 21 3.72 14.63 -0.14
N GLY A 22 3.02 13.68 0.46
CA GLY A 22 3.36 12.25 0.39
C GLY A 22 4.32 11.74 1.47
N SER A 23 4.75 12.61 2.40
CA SER A 23 5.57 12.17 3.54
C SER A 23 4.86 11.11 4.40
N VAL A 24 5.56 10.02 4.68
CA VAL A 24 5.04 8.85 5.40
C VAL A 24 4.74 9.21 6.86
N ASN A 25 3.49 9.10 7.29
CA ASN A 25 3.12 9.31 8.69
C ASN A 25 3.87 8.28 9.56
N LYS A 26 4.77 8.76 10.43
CA LYS A 26 5.64 7.90 11.25
C LYS A 26 4.84 6.92 12.11
N VAL A 27 3.79 7.42 12.78
CA VAL A 27 2.91 6.60 13.63
C VAL A 27 2.24 5.48 12.82
N THR A 28 1.76 5.79 11.62
CA THR A 28 1.13 4.79 10.75
C THR A 28 2.14 3.78 10.20
N ALA A 29 3.37 4.20 9.92
CA ALA A 29 4.43 3.30 9.48
C ALA A 29 4.88 2.34 10.59
N GLU A 30 5.09 2.85 11.79
CA GLU A 30 5.44 2.04 12.97
C GLU A 30 4.35 1.02 13.27
N ALA A 31 3.07 1.41 13.25
CA ALA A 31 1.96 0.49 13.43
C ALA A 31 1.93 -0.62 12.36
N LYS A 32 2.17 -0.28 11.08
CA LYS A 32 2.26 -1.28 10.00
C LYS A 32 3.42 -2.25 10.21
N ASN A 33 4.56 -1.77 10.69
CA ASN A 33 5.73 -2.60 10.95
C ASN A 33 5.45 -3.58 12.09
N VAL A 34 4.92 -3.11 13.22
CA VAL A 34 4.57 -3.97 14.36
C VAL A 34 3.57 -5.07 13.95
N ILE A 35 2.56 -4.73 13.15
CA ILE A 35 1.59 -5.70 12.64
C ILE A 35 2.25 -6.72 11.70
N ALA A 36 3.15 -6.26 10.82
CA ALA A 36 3.86 -7.14 9.89
C ALA A 36 4.81 -8.10 10.64
N GLU A 37 5.52 -7.60 11.64
CA GLU A 37 6.41 -8.39 12.50
C GLU A 37 5.64 -9.43 13.30
N ALA A 38 4.49 -9.06 13.89
CA ALA A 38 3.61 -10.00 14.59
C ALA A 38 3.08 -11.09 13.64
N ALA A 39 2.65 -10.70 12.43
CA ALA A 39 2.20 -11.66 11.41
C ALA A 39 3.32 -12.62 10.99
N ALA A 40 4.56 -12.13 10.86
CA ALA A 40 5.72 -12.97 10.58
C ALA A 40 6.02 -13.93 11.73
N ALA A 41 5.98 -13.46 12.98
CA ALA A 41 6.19 -14.28 14.17
C ALA A 41 5.14 -15.40 14.34
N LEU A 42 3.90 -15.17 13.88
CA LEU A 42 2.84 -16.19 13.85
C LEU A 42 3.03 -17.26 12.76
N GLY A 43 4.10 -17.17 11.96
CA GLY A 43 4.44 -18.11 10.89
C GLY A 43 4.18 -17.57 9.48
N GLY A 44 3.75 -16.31 9.36
CA GLY A 44 3.68 -15.58 8.10
C GLY A 44 2.95 -16.35 6.99
N LYS A 45 3.60 -16.44 5.82
CA LYS A 45 3.05 -17.11 4.64
C LYS A 45 2.77 -18.60 4.90
N ASP A 46 3.62 -19.27 5.67
CA ASP A 46 3.55 -20.73 5.82
C ASP A 46 2.37 -21.11 6.71
N ARG A 47 2.14 -20.33 7.78
CA ARG A 47 0.92 -20.46 8.60
C ARG A 47 -0.35 -20.17 7.79
N LEU A 48 -0.32 -19.16 6.92
CA LEU A 48 -1.47 -18.81 6.06
C LEU A 48 -1.80 -19.93 5.06
N VAL A 49 -0.78 -20.54 4.44
CA VAL A 49 -0.96 -21.70 3.54
C VAL A 49 -1.49 -22.91 4.32
N ALA A 50 -0.93 -23.19 5.51
CA ALA A 50 -1.41 -24.27 6.36
C ALA A 50 -2.89 -24.08 6.72
N TRP A 51 -3.27 -22.87 7.16
CA TRP A 51 -4.66 -22.51 7.47
C TRP A 51 -5.60 -22.70 6.28
N ALA A 52 -5.20 -22.23 5.09
CA ALA A 52 -6.02 -22.37 3.89
C ALA A 52 -6.26 -23.85 3.53
N LYS A 53 -5.29 -24.75 3.81
CA LYS A 53 -5.41 -26.19 3.56
C LYS A 53 -6.14 -26.96 4.65
N GLU A 54 -6.32 -26.39 5.85
CA GLU A 54 -6.97 -27.07 6.97
C GLU A 54 -8.44 -27.42 6.68
N ALA A 55 -9.15 -26.60 5.89
CA ALA A 55 -10.55 -26.82 5.58
C ALA A 55 -10.95 -26.17 4.23
N PRO A 56 -11.88 -26.77 3.45
CA PRO A 56 -12.40 -26.17 2.22
C PRO A 56 -13.01 -24.77 2.42
N GLU A 57 -13.57 -24.49 3.60
CA GLU A 57 -14.13 -23.19 3.96
C GLU A 57 -13.05 -22.12 4.10
N ASN A 58 -11.87 -22.48 4.64
CA ASN A 58 -10.72 -21.58 4.76
C ASN A 58 -10.15 -21.26 3.39
N GLU A 59 -10.03 -22.27 2.51
CA GLU A 59 -9.62 -22.07 1.12
C GLU A 59 -10.59 -21.13 0.40
N LYS A 60 -11.91 -21.37 0.52
CA LYS A 60 -12.93 -20.48 -0.03
C LYS A 60 -12.78 -19.05 0.49
N ALA A 61 -12.59 -18.88 1.80
CA ALA A 61 -12.42 -17.57 2.41
C ALA A 61 -11.16 -16.84 1.91
N PHE A 62 -10.06 -17.57 1.71
CA PHE A 62 -8.84 -17.03 1.11
C PHE A 62 -9.14 -16.44 -0.29
N TRP A 63 -9.78 -17.23 -1.15
CA TRP A 63 -10.09 -16.81 -2.52
C TRP A 63 -11.15 -15.73 -2.62
N SER A 64 -12.18 -15.76 -1.78
CA SER A 64 -13.30 -14.79 -1.86
C SER A 64 -13.04 -13.47 -1.15
N THR A 65 -12.17 -13.46 -0.14
CA THR A 65 -12.08 -12.33 0.81
C THR A 65 -10.68 -11.77 0.94
N VAL A 66 -9.65 -12.63 0.94
CA VAL A 66 -8.26 -12.17 1.11
C VAL A 66 -7.67 -11.77 -0.24
N TYR A 67 -7.70 -12.68 -1.21
CA TYR A 67 -7.07 -12.46 -2.52
C TYR A 67 -7.59 -11.23 -3.28
N PRO A 68 -8.92 -10.94 -3.33
CA PRO A 68 -9.43 -9.79 -4.07
C PRO A 68 -8.95 -8.44 -3.52
N LYS A 69 -8.63 -8.35 -2.22
CA LYS A 69 -8.12 -7.11 -1.60
C LYS A 69 -6.70 -6.77 -2.01
N LEU A 70 -5.97 -7.74 -2.58
CA LEU A 70 -4.63 -7.53 -3.13
C LEU A 70 -4.69 -7.03 -4.58
N LEU A 71 -5.84 -7.15 -5.24
CA LEU A 71 -6.01 -6.66 -6.59
C LEU A 71 -6.11 -5.12 -6.58
N PRO A 72 -5.52 -4.45 -7.58
CA PRO A 72 -5.68 -3.01 -7.74
C PRO A 72 -7.17 -2.67 -7.92
N LEU A 73 -7.73 -1.85 -7.03
CA LEU A 73 -9.13 -1.38 -7.14
C LEU A 73 -9.36 -0.45 -8.35
N GLN A 74 -8.27 0.11 -8.89
CA GLN A 74 -8.28 1.01 -10.04
C GLN A 74 -7.58 0.33 -11.21
N VAL A 75 -8.38 -0.29 -12.09
CA VAL A 75 -7.93 -0.70 -13.42
C VAL A 75 -7.91 0.55 -14.29
N THR A 76 -6.90 1.39 -14.10
CA THR A 76 -6.63 2.50 -15.02
C THR A 76 -5.69 2.01 -16.11
N GLY A 77 -5.83 2.55 -17.32
CA GLY A 77 -4.83 2.35 -18.38
C GLY A 77 -3.47 2.89 -17.94
N GLU A 78 -2.42 2.47 -18.64
CA GLU A 78 -1.05 2.91 -18.39
C GLU A 78 -0.98 4.44 -18.17
N GLY A 79 -0.36 4.87 -17.07
CA GLY A 79 -0.28 6.29 -16.70
C GLY A 79 -1.57 6.94 -16.17
N GLY A 80 -2.59 6.16 -15.79
CA GLY A 80 -3.88 6.69 -15.31
C GLY A 80 -4.89 6.99 -16.41
N GLY A 81 -4.60 6.59 -17.66
CA GLY A 81 -5.46 6.81 -18.82
C GLY A 81 -6.66 5.86 -18.89
N ALA A 82 -7.46 5.96 -19.95
CA ALA A 82 -8.56 5.03 -20.22
C ALA A 82 -8.01 3.60 -20.44
N PHE A 83 -8.70 2.59 -19.89
CA PHE A 83 -8.31 1.20 -20.09
C PHE A 83 -8.59 0.76 -21.55
N LYS A 84 -7.69 -0.05 -22.12
CA LYS A 84 -7.87 -0.65 -23.44
C LYS A 84 -8.32 -2.10 -23.25
N ALA A 85 -9.54 -2.43 -23.65
CA ALA A 85 -10.03 -3.80 -23.66
C ALA A 85 -9.83 -4.41 -25.06
N ILE A 86 -9.26 -5.61 -25.12
CA ILE A 86 -9.23 -6.44 -26.33
C ILE A 86 -10.26 -7.55 -26.14
N THR A 87 -11.26 -7.59 -27.02
CA THR A 87 -12.30 -8.62 -27.01
C THR A 87 -12.07 -9.54 -28.18
N GLU A 88 -11.68 -10.79 -27.91
CA GLU A 88 -11.63 -11.84 -28.93
C GLU A 88 -12.87 -12.73 -28.84
N ILE A 89 -13.62 -12.80 -29.93
CA ILE A 89 -14.77 -13.69 -30.07
C ILE A 89 -14.33 -14.89 -30.91
N ARG A 90 -14.36 -16.08 -30.31
CA ARG A 90 -14.12 -17.34 -31.03
C ARG A 90 -15.45 -18.05 -31.26
N LEU A 91 -15.87 -18.11 -32.52
CA LEU A 91 -16.99 -18.94 -32.94
C LEU A 91 -16.52 -20.39 -33.02
N VAL A 92 -17.26 -21.27 -32.35
CA VAL A 92 -17.06 -22.71 -32.43
C VAL A 92 -18.30 -23.28 -33.10
N SER A 93 -18.13 -23.90 -34.27
CA SER A 93 -19.19 -24.68 -34.91
C SER A 93 -19.27 -26.04 -34.22
N GLY A 94 -20.48 -26.45 -33.84
CA GLY A 94 -20.78 -27.77 -33.28
C GLY A 94 -20.62 -28.91 -34.28
#